data_AF-A0A3D3PMG2-F1
#
_entry.id   AF-A0A3D3PMG2-F1
#
_cell.length_a   1.000
_cell.length_b   1.000
_cell.length_c   1.000
_cell.angle_alpha   90.00
_cell.angle_beta   90.00
_cell.angle_gamma   90.00
#
_symmetry.space_group_name_H-M   'P 1'
#
loop_
_entity.id
_entity.type
_entity.pdbx_description
1 polymer ?
#
loop_
_entity_poly.entity_id
_entity_poly.type
_entity_poly.pdbx_seq_one_letter_code
_entity_poly.pdbx_strand_id
1 'polypeptide(L)'
;LFELSDRYGFVIAADECYSEIYFKAEPPLGALEAAHKLGRHGYPRLINFSSLSKRSNVPGMRSGFVAGDADIMKKFLLYRTYHGCAMSPTIQSASIAAWNDEQHVVENRAKYLAKFTQVTPMLQHVLDVELPDAGFYLWARVDRQVPISDTEYARRLYAEYNVTVLPGSYLARDAHGANPGRNRIRMALVAEVDECLEAARRIVAFTHSLADR
;
A
#
# COMPACT_ATOMS: atom_id res chain seq x y z
N LEU A 1 -17.43 -0.49 -11.11
CA LEU A 1 -16.43 0.40 -11.75
C LEU A 1 -16.43 0.26 -13.29
N PHE A 2 -16.32 -0.96 -13.84
CA PHE A 2 -16.33 -1.16 -15.31
C PHE A 2 -17.55 -0.57 -16.03
N GLU A 3 -18.76 -0.84 -15.53
CA GLU A 3 -19.99 -0.27 -16.10
C GLU A 3 -20.01 1.27 -16.10
N LEU A 4 -19.39 1.90 -15.09
CA LEU A 4 -19.25 3.35 -15.04
C LEU A 4 -18.26 3.85 -16.09
N SER A 5 -17.14 3.14 -16.29
CA SER A 5 -16.19 3.44 -17.37
C SER A 5 -16.84 3.28 -18.75
N ASP A 6 -17.74 2.30 -18.92
CA ASP A 6 -18.50 2.13 -20.16
C ASP A 6 -19.49 3.28 -20.39
N ARG A 7 -20.19 3.69 -19.32
CA ARG A 7 -21.18 4.78 -19.40
C ARG A 7 -20.54 6.15 -19.65
N TYR A 8 -19.42 6.43 -19.02
CA TYR A 8 -18.82 7.77 -18.97
C TYR A 8 -17.48 7.89 -19.71
N GLY A 9 -16.97 6.79 -20.26
CA GLY A 9 -15.79 6.80 -21.15
C GLY A 9 -14.45 7.07 -20.46
N PHE A 10 -14.36 7.06 -19.13
CA PHE A 10 -13.10 7.30 -18.43
C PHE A 10 -12.18 6.07 -18.41
N VAL A 11 -10.87 6.31 -18.33
CA VAL A 11 -9.85 5.28 -18.15
C VAL A 11 -9.77 4.85 -16.69
N ILE A 12 -9.70 3.55 -16.45
CA ILE A 12 -9.36 2.97 -15.15
C ILE A 12 -7.84 2.74 -15.15
N ALA A 13 -7.14 3.48 -14.31
CA ALA A 13 -5.73 3.27 -14.00
C ALA A 13 -5.62 2.57 -12.65
N ALA A 14 -5.37 1.25 -12.65
CA ALA A 14 -5.19 0.45 -11.44
C ALA A 14 -3.71 0.47 -11.03
N ASP A 15 -3.43 0.87 -9.79
CA ASP A 15 -2.08 0.78 -9.19
C ASP A 15 -2.04 -0.44 -8.26
N GLU A 16 -1.34 -1.48 -8.70
CA GLU A 16 -1.28 -2.80 -8.04
C GLU A 16 0.13 -3.09 -7.50
N CYS A 17 0.90 -2.06 -7.16
CA CYS A 17 2.26 -2.24 -6.63
C CYS A 17 2.37 -3.07 -5.33
N TYR A 18 1.25 -3.35 -4.67
CA TYR A 18 1.17 -4.12 -3.43
C TYR A 18 0.59 -5.54 -3.61
N SER A 19 0.34 -5.99 -4.85
CA SER A 19 -0.34 -7.26 -5.15
C SER A 19 0.26 -8.47 -4.44
N GLU A 20 1.59 -8.48 -4.28
CA GLU A 20 2.31 -9.63 -3.73
C GLU A 20 2.44 -9.65 -2.20
N ILE A 21 1.99 -8.61 -1.52
CA ILE A 21 2.07 -8.49 -0.06
C ILE A 21 0.67 -8.69 0.49
N TYR A 22 0.33 -9.93 0.81
CA TYR A 22 -1.00 -10.30 1.31
C TYR A 22 -0.90 -11.35 2.42
N PHE A 23 -1.98 -11.48 3.20
CA PHE A 23 -2.00 -12.28 4.43
C PHE A 23 -2.91 -13.51 4.35
N LYS A 24 -3.93 -13.46 3.49
CA LYS A 24 -4.86 -14.57 3.26
C LYS A 24 -4.25 -15.63 2.34
N ALA A 25 -4.85 -16.81 2.28
CA ALA A 25 -4.40 -17.85 1.34
C ALA A 25 -4.59 -17.43 -0.11
N GLU A 26 -5.66 -16.70 -0.40
CA GLU A 26 -5.97 -16.20 -1.74
C GLU A 26 -5.26 -14.86 -2.00
N PRO A 27 -4.59 -14.70 -3.17
CA PRO A 27 -3.99 -13.44 -3.56
C PRO A 27 -5.06 -12.38 -3.88
N PRO A 28 -4.73 -11.08 -3.78
CA PRO A 28 -5.63 -10.00 -4.16
C PRO A 28 -6.05 -10.10 -5.62
N LEU A 29 -7.33 -9.89 -5.90
CA LEU A 29 -7.87 -9.89 -7.26
C LEU A 29 -7.28 -8.71 -8.06
N GLY A 30 -6.55 -9.01 -9.15
CA GLY A 30 -6.03 -8.00 -10.07
C GLY A 30 -7.11 -7.46 -11.03
N ALA A 31 -6.95 -6.25 -11.52
CA ALA A 31 -7.91 -5.58 -12.39
C ALA A 31 -8.02 -6.25 -13.77
N LEU A 32 -6.89 -6.70 -14.33
CA LEU A 32 -6.88 -7.47 -15.59
C LEU A 32 -7.55 -8.84 -15.40
N GLU A 33 -7.30 -9.49 -14.26
CA GLU A 33 -7.96 -10.76 -13.90
C GLU A 33 -9.48 -10.57 -13.74
N ALA A 34 -9.91 -9.52 -13.04
CA ALA A 34 -11.32 -9.18 -12.88
C ALA A 34 -12.01 -8.90 -14.22
N ALA A 35 -11.34 -8.16 -15.12
CA ALA A 35 -11.85 -7.92 -16.47
C ALA A 35 -11.97 -9.22 -17.27
N HIS A 36 -10.96 -10.09 -17.19
CA HIS A 36 -10.97 -11.40 -17.85
C HIS A 36 -12.11 -12.30 -17.36
N LYS A 37 -12.28 -12.42 -16.04
CA LYS A 37 -13.38 -13.17 -15.40
C LYS A 37 -14.77 -12.68 -15.81
N LEU A 38 -14.89 -11.40 -16.16
CA LEU A 38 -16.13 -10.77 -16.65
C LEU A 38 -16.28 -10.81 -18.18
N GLY A 39 -15.40 -11.51 -18.91
CA GLY A 39 -15.45 -11.62 -20.37
C GLY A 39 -15.07 -10.32 -21.11
N ARG A 40 -14.40 -9.37 -20.45
CA ARG A 40 -14.00 -8.08 -21.04
C ARG A 40 -12.66 -8.21 -21.77
N HIS A 41 -12.69 -8.91 -22.90
CA HIS A 41 -11.52 -9.11 -23.75
C HIS A 41 -10.95 -7.78 -24.27
N GLY A 42 -9.63 -7.70 -24.42
CA GLY A 42 -8.93 -6.49 -24.88
C GLY A 42 -8.80 -5.38 -23.83
N TYR A 43 -9.35 -5.56 -22.62
CA TYR A 43 -9.21 -4.64 -21.49
C TYR A 43 -9.58 -3.18 -21.82
N PRO A 44 -10.76 -2.91 -22.42
CA PRO A 44 -11.09 -1.58 -22.92
C PRO A 44 -11.05 -0.54 -21.78
N ARG A 45 -10.29 0.53 -22.01
CA ARG A 45 -10.04 1.64 -21.07
C ARG A 45 -9.46 1.21 -19.72
N LEU A 46 -8.84 0.03 -19.64
CA LEU A 46 -8.21 -0.46 -18.42
C LEU A 46 -6.70 -0.51 -18.60
N ILE A 47 -5.99 0.10 -17.66
CA ILE A 47 -4.54 0.05 -17.56
C ILE A 47 -4.16 -0.31 -16.14
N ASN A 48 -3.28 -1.30 -15.98
CA ASN A 48 -2.71 -1.73 -14.73
C ASN A 48 -1.24 -1.31 -14.63
N PHE A 49 -0.83 -0.84 -13.46
CA PHE A 49 0.54 -0.46 -13.11
C PHE A 49 1.06 -1.37 -12.00
N SER A 50 2.26 -1.91 -12.17
CA SER A 50 2.92 -2.71 -11.15
C SER A 50 4.42 -2.40 -11.07
N SER A 51 5.05 -2.76 -9.95
CA SER A 51 6.46 -2.46 -9.70
C SER A 51 7.16 -3.54 -8.86
N LEU A 52 8.43 -3.78 -9.17
CA LEU A 52 9.33 -4.61 -8.37
C LEU A 52 9.73 -3.95 -7.03
N SER A 53 9.44 -2.67 -6.87
CA SER A 53 9.87 -1.88 -5.70
C SER A 53 9.50 -2.52 -4.36
N LYS A 54 8.29 -3.11 -4.28
CA LYS A 54 7.73 -3.68 -3.04
C LYS A 54 7.75 -5.21 -3.07
N ARG A 55 7.36 -5.80 -4.21
CA ARG A 55 7.42 -7.25 -4.46
C ARG A 55 8.80 -7.83 -4.14
N SER A 56 9.85 -7.16 -4.60
CA SER A 56 11.22 -7.68 -4.62
C SER A 56 12.22 -6.83 -3.81
N ASN A 57 11.76 -5.93 -2.93
CA ASN A 57 12.61 -5.07 -2.09
C ASN A 57 13.67 -4.25 -2.85
N VAL A 58 13.39 -3.85 -4.09
CA VAL A 58 14.32 -3.10 -4.96
C VAL A 58 13.76 -1.72 -5.39
N PRO A 59 13.30 -0.86 -4.45
CA PRO A 59 12.75 0.45 -4.83
C PRO A 59 13.76 1.34 -5.57
N GLY A 60 15.06 1.16 -5.31
CA GLY A 60 16.15 1.85 -5.98
C GLY A 60 16.39 1.42 -7.44
N MET A 61 15.90 0.24 -7.86
CA MET A 61 16.07 -0.25 -9.23
C MET A 61 15.19 0.50 -10.25
N ARG A 62 14.16 1.21 -9.76
CA ARG A 62 13.24 2.00 -10.60
C ARG A 62 12.60 1.19 -11.73
N SER A 63 12.21 -0.06 -11.42
CA SER A 63 11.64 -0.99 -12.39
C SER A 63 10.19 -1.38 -12.07
N GLY A 64 9.40 -1.49 -13.12
CA GLY A 64 7.97 -1.81 -13.11
C GLY A 64 7.44 -1.90 -14.54
N PHE A 65 6.15 -2.14 -14.68
CA PHE A 65 5.50 -2.23 -15.98
C PHE A 65 4.10 -1.62 -15.94
N VAL A 66 3.56 -1.45 -17.15
CA VAL A 66 2.17 -1.09 -17.39
C VAL A 66 1.58 -2.07 -18.40
N ALA A 67 0.34 -2.53 -18.20
CA ALA A 67 -0.32 -3.52 -19.04
C ALA A 67 -1.83 -3.25 -19.13
N GLY A 68 -2.47 -3.56 -20.26
CA GLY A 68 -3.90 -3.34 -20.45
C GLY A 68 -4.27 -2.99 -21.89
N ASP A 69 -5.18 -2.03 -22.05
CA ASP A 69 -5.70 -1.55 -23.33
C ASP A 69 -4.58 -1.22 -24.35
N ALA A 70 -4.56 -1.94 -25.46
CA ALA A 70 -3.52 -1.81 -26.49
C ALA A 70 -3.52 -0.43 -27.18
N ASP A 71 -4.68 0.20 -27.36
CA ASP A 71 -4.79 1.50 -28.03
C ASP A 71 -4.22 2.62 -27.14
N ILE A 72 -4.46 2.54 -25.84
CA ILE A 72 -3.86 3.44 -24.86
C ILE A 72 -2.35 3.20 -24.79
N MET A 73 -1.93 1.93 -24.72
CA MET A 73 -0.52 1.55 -24.65
C MET A 73 0.29 2.03 -25.86
N LYS A 74 -0.28 1.96 -27.07
CA LYS A 74 0.36 2.48 -28.29
C LYS A 74 0.63 3.97 -28.21
N LYS A 75 -0.33 4.75 -27.74
CA LYS A 75 -0.18 6.21 -27.54
C LYS A 75 0.83 6.51 -26.44
N PHE A 76 0.79 5.75 -25.34
CA PHE A 76 1.72 5.92 -24.23
C PHE A 76 3.16 5.59 -24.63
N LEU A 77 3.39 4.53 -25.41
CA LEU A 77 4.70 4.20 -25.95
C LEU A 77 5.26 5.34 -26.82
N LEU A 78 4.45 5.89 -27.72
CA LEU A 78 4.86 7.04 -28.54
C LEU A 78 5.28 8.23 -27.67
N TYR A 79 4.47 8.60 -26.68
CA TYR A 79 4.81 9.66 -25.73
C TYR A 79 6.14 9.39 -25.00
N ARG A 80 6.35 8.14 -24.55
CA ARG A 80 7.56 7.73 -23.83
C ARG A 80 8.85 7.89 -24.64
N THR A 81 8.77 7.87 -25.97
CA THR A 81 9.93 8.14 -26.84
C THR A 81 10.44 9.57 -26.71
N TYR A 82 9.54 10.54 -26.48
CA TYR A 82 9.88 11.94 -26.26
C TYR A 82 10.16 12.26 -24.79
N HIS A 83 9.43 11.63 -23.88
CA HIS A 83 9.63 11.79 -22.43
C HIS A 83 11.00 11.28 -21.93
N GLY A 84 11.67 10.41 -22.70
CA GLY A 84 13.04 9.99 -22.40
C GLY A 84 13.15 8.99 -21.24
N CYS A 85 12.21 8.04 -21.14
CA CYS A 85 12.16 7.05 -20.05
C CYS A 85 12.43 5.60 -20.52
N ALA A 86 13.36 5.42 -21.45
CA ALA A 86 13.85 4.10 -21.82
C ALA A 86 14.65 3.49 -20.67
N MET A 87 14.42 2.20 -20.38
CA MET A 87 15.07 1.51 -19.27
C MET A 87 16.44 0.99 -19.68
N SER A 88 17.46 1.14 -18.82
CA SER A 88 18.79 0.57 -19.03
C SER A 88 18.71 -0.95 -19.28
N PRO A 89 19.42 -1.51 -20.28
CA PRO A 89 19.47 -2.97 -20.51
C PRO A 89 19.92 -3.76 -19.28
N THR A 90 20.84 -3.21 -18.48
CA THR A 90 21.28 -3.85 -17.23
C THR A 90 20.13 -3.99 -16.23
N ILE A 91 19.31 -2.93 -16.10
CA ILE A 91 18.13 -2.96 -15.23
C ILE A 91 17.06 -3.90 -15.80
N GLN A 92 16.90 -3.96 -17.13
CA GLN A 92 15.99 -4.92 -17.77
C GLN A 92 16.41 -6.35 -17.45
N SER A 93 17.69 -6.71 -17.58
CA SER A 93 18.20 -8.05 -17.23
C SER A 93 17.96 -8.41 -15.76
N ALA A 94 18.24 -7.48 -14.83
CA ALA A 94 17.95 -7.68 -13.42
C ALA A 94 16.43 -7.82 -13.15
N SER A 95 15.60 -7.06 -13.86
CA SER A 95 14.15 -7.14 -13.76
C SER A 95 13.62 -8.49 -14.26
N ILE A 96 14.18 -9.03 -15.35
CA ILE A 96 13.82 -10.37 -15.85
C ILE A 96 14.10 -11.43 -14.79
N ALA A 97 15.29 -11.39 -14.16
CA ALA A 97 15.61 -12.31 -13.08
C ALA A 97 14.64 -12.19 -11.90
N ALA A 98 14.33 -10.97 -11.48
CA ALA A 98 13.38 -10.72 -10.39
C ALA A 98 11.95 -11.17 -10.71
N TRP A 99 11.45 -10.96 -11.93
CA TRP A 99 10.10 -11.40 -12.31
C TRP A 99 9.98 -12.93 -12.44
N ASN A 100 11.06 -13.62 -12.80
CA ASN A 100 11.06 -15.08 -12.96
C ASN A 100 11.26 -15.86 -11.66
N ASP A 101 11.74 -15.21 -10.59
CA ASP A 101 11.89 -15.83 -9.28
C ASP A 101 10.71 -15.51 -8.36
N GLU A 102 10.07 -16.54 -7.83
CA GLU A 102 9.00 -16.45 -6.83
C GLU A 102 9.49 -16.80 -5.41
N GLN A 103 10.67 -17.41 -5.27
CA GLN A 103 11.17 -17.82 -3.96
C GLN A 103 11.39 -16.59 -3.06
N HIS A 104 12.09 -15.57 -3.56
CA HIS A 104 12.30 -14.35 -2.77
C HIS A 104 10.99 -13.62 -2.43
N VAL A 105 9.94 -13.76 -3.25
CA VAL A 105 8.63 -13.14 -3.01
C VAL A 105 7.92 -13.84 -1.87
N VAL A 106 7.91 -15.17 -1.87
CA VAL A 106 7.34 -15.99 -0.79
C VAL A 106 8.04 -15.71 0.53
N GLU A 107 9.37 -15.67 0.52
CA GLU A 107 10.17 -15.31 1.71
C GLU A 107 9.87 -13.88 2.20
N ASN A 108 9.76 -12.92 1.29
CA ASN A 108 9.39 -11.54 1.61
C ASN A 108 7.99 -11.46 2.24
N ARG A 109 7.00 -12.16 1.66
CA ARG A 109 5.63 -12.22 2.17
C ARG A 109 5.58 -12.86 3.56
N ALA A 110 6.34 -13.93 3.79
CA ALA A 110 6.42 -14.57 5.11
C ALA A 110 6.94 -13.61 6.20
N LYS A 111 7.93 -12.75 5.87
CA LYS A 111 8.41 -11.71 6.78
C LYS A 111 7.31 -10.69 7.12
N TYR A 112 6.52 -10.24 6.15
CA TYR A 112 5.39 -9.35 6.45
C TYR A 112 4.33 -10.04 7.28
N LEU A 113 3.96 -11.28 6.96
CA LEU A 113 3.00 -12.06 7.75
C LEU A 113 3.43 -12.14 9.22
N ALA A 114 4.70 -12.49 9.48
CA ALA A 114 5.24 -12.56 10.83
C ALA A 114 5.19 -11.22 11.60
N LYS A 115 5.42 -10.09 10.92
CA LYS A 115 5.31 -8.75 11.54
C LYS A 115 3.85 -8.46 11.92
N PHE A 116 2.94 -8.63 10.98
CA PHE A 116 1.54 -8.26 11.17
C PHE A 116 0.81 -9.14 12.19
N THR A 117 1.10 -10.45 12.23
CA THR A 117 0.48 -11.36 13.20
C THR A 117 0.87 -11.06 14.64
N GLN A 118 2.06 -10.48 14.86
CA GLN A 118 2.52 -10.14 16.21
C GLN A 118 2.15 -8.70 16.60
N VAL A 119 2.27 -7.74 15.68
CA VAL A 119 2.04 -6.31 15.97
C VAL A 119 0.56 -5.95 16.04
N THR A 120 -0.27 -6.49 15.15
CA THR A 120 -1.69 -6.08 15.05
C THR A 120 -2.47 -6.36 16.33
N PRO A 121 -2.36 -7.55 16.97
CA PRO A 121 -3.07 -7.82 18.23
C PRO A 121 -2.69 -6.87 19.36
N MET A 122 -1.41 -6.49 19.45
CA MET A 122 -0.95 -5.53 20.46
C MET A 122 -1.62 -4.17 20.30
N LEU A 123 -1.71 -3.69 19.05
CA LEU A 123 -2.31 -2.39 18.74
C LEU A 123 -3.83 -2.39 18.86
N GLN A 124 -4.50 -3.52 18.61
CA GLN A 124 -5.95 -3.67 18.76
C GLN A 124 -6.45 -3.43 20.19
N HIS A 125 -5.59 -3.58 21.20
CA HIS A 125 -5.95 -3.27 22.58
C HIS A 125 -6.15 -1.77 22.83
N VAL A 126 -5.48 -0.92 22.04
CA VAL A 126 -5.41 0.53 22.28
C VAL A 126 -5.96 1.39 21.15
N LEU A 127 -5.96 0.89 19.92
CA LEU A 127 -6.40 1.58 18.71
C LEU A 127 -7.51 0.79 18.02
N ASP A 128 -8.34 1.47 17.22
CA ASP A 128 -9.26 0.80 16.29
C ASP A 128 -8.53 0.53 14.98
N VAL A 129 -8.05 -0.70 14.83
CA VAL A 129 -7.21 -1.19 13.72
C VAL A 129 -7.49 -2.67 13.46
N GLU A 130 -7.45 -3.06 12.19
CA GLU A 130 -7.63 -4.44 11.75
C GLU A 130 -6.50 -4.86 10.83
N LEU A 131 -6.31 -6.19 10.68
CA LEU A 131 -5.41 -6.72 9.68
C LEU A 131 -5.93 -6.34 8.28
N PRO A 132 -5.12 -5.70 7.43
CA PRO A 132 -5.56 -5.34 6.08
C PRO A 132 -5.64 -6.58 5.18
N ASP A 133 -6.38 -6.49 4.08
CA ASP A 133 -6.41 -7.56 3.08
C ASP A 133 -5.03 -7.78 2.43
N ALA A 134 -4.30 -6.67 2.19
CA ALA A 134 -2.98 -6.65 1.56
C ALA A 134 -2.20 -5.37 1.90
N GLY A 135 -0.94 -5.31 1.46
CA GLY A 135 0.00 -4.22 1.69
C GLY A 135 0.75 -4.35 3.02
N PHE A 136 1.55 -3.33 3.34
CA PHE A 136 2.35 -3.28 4.57
C PHE A 136 1.98 -2.10 5.49
N TYR A 137 0.77 -1.57 5.35
CA TYR A 137 0.29 -0.49 6.19
C TYR A 137 -0.80 -0.96 7.15
N LEU A 138 -0.72 -0.49 8.40
CA LEU A 138 -1.85 -0.46 9.31
C LEU A 138 -2.49 0.93 9.28
N TRP A 139 -3.83 0.96 9.26
CA TRP A 139 -4.64 2.16 9.19
C TRP A 139 -5.51 2.29 10.44
N ALA A 140 -4.96 2.91 11.48
CA ALA A 140 -5.51 2.86 12.82
C ALA A 140 -6.22 4.17 13.19
N ARG A 141 -7.40 4.09 13.79
CA ARG A 141 -8.04 5.23 14.46
C ARG A 141 -7.45 5.43 15.85
N VAL A 142 -7.20 6.69 16.20
CA VAL A 142 -6.51 7.08 17.45
C VAL A 142 -7.44 7.67 18.51
N ASP A 143 -8.68 8.02 18.14
CA ASP A 143 -9.64 8.74 18.98
C ASP A 143 -10.56 7.82 19.80
N ARG A 144 -10.24 6.52 19.89
CA ARG A 144 -11.09 5.51 20.55
C ARG A 144 -11.12 5.66 22.07
N GLN A 145 -9.96 5.90 22.69
CA GLN A 145 -9.86 5.99 24.15
C GLN A 145 -10.01 7.43 24.64
N VAL A 146 -9.39 8.37 23.93
CA VAL A 146 -9.43 9.80 24.24
C VAL A 146 -9.68 10.63 22.99
N PRO A 147 -10.39 11.76 23.07
CA PRO A 147 -10.49 12.70 21.97
C PRO A 147 -9.11 13.30 21.65
N ILE A 148 -8.50 12.88 20.54
CA ILE A 148 -7.23 13.41 20.05
C ILE A 148 -7.22 13.41 18.52
N SER A 149 -6.74 14.51 17.92
CA SER A 149 -6.53 14.57 16.47
C SER A 149 -5.34 13.71 16.05
N ASP A 150 -5.35 13.20 14.82
CA ASP A 150 -4.24 12.42 14.25
C ASP A 150 -2.91 13.18 14.19
N THR A 151 -2.95 14.50 13.95
CA THR A 151 -1.75 15.34 13.94
C THR A 151 -1.12 15.48 15.33
N GLU A 152 -1.93 15.76 16.34
CA GLU A 152 -1.46 15.84 17.73
C GLU A 152 -0.97 14.49 18.25
N TYR A 153 -1.68 13.40 17.94
CA TYR A 153 -1.25 12.05 18.28
C TYR A 153 0.13 11.75 17.70
N ALA A 154 0.34 12.00 16.40
CA ALA A 154 1.62 11.76 15.74
C ALA A 154 2.74 12.64 16.31
N ARG A 155 2.47 13.92 16.57
CA ARG A 155 3.45 14.87 17.12
C ARG A 155 3.91 14.47 18.52
N ARG A 156 2.97 14.12 19.40
CA ARG A 156 3.26 13.70 20.77
C ARG A 156 3.91 12.34 20.83
N LEU A 157 3.44 11.37 20.05
CA LEU A 157 4.07 10.05 19.94
C LEU A 157 5.55 10.17 19.53
N TYR A 158 5.85 11.06 18.57
CA TYR A 158 7.23 11.35 18.19
C TYR A 158 8.01 12.01 19.34
N ALA A 159 7.49 13.08 19.93
CA ALA A 159 8.18 13.85 20.95
C ALA A 159 8.42 13.08 22.27
N GLU A 160 7.46 12.26 22.69
CA GLU A 160 7.47 11.57 23.98
C GLU A 160 8.04 10.15 23.88
N TYR A 161 7.87 9.47 22.74
CA TYR A 161 8.22 8.06 22.57
C TYR A 161 9.12 7.76 21.36
N ASN A 162 9.52 8.77 20.58
CA ASN A 162 10.39 8.65 19.41
C ASN A 162 9.86 7.68 18.34
N VAL A 163 8.53 7.62 18.16
CA VAL A 163 7.89 6.81 17.11
C VAL A 163 7.24 7.73 16.08
N THR A 164 7.63 7.56 14.81
CA THR A 164 7.10 8.35 13.70
C THR A 164 5.95 7.61 13.02
N VAL A 165 4.80 8.27 12.90
CA VAL A 165 3.63 7.80 12.16
C VAL A 165 3.14 8.92 11.24
N LEU A 166 2.36 8.59 10.21
CA LEU A 166 1.83 9.61 9.31
C LEU A 166 0.38 9.95 9.67
N PRO A 167 0.05 11.23 9.97
CA PRO A 167 -1.33 11.68 10.13
C PRO A 167 -2.17 11.36 8.90
N GLY A 168 -3.31 10.72 9.12
CA GLY A 168 -4.19 10.26 8.07
C GLY A 168 -4.86 11.40 7.32
N SER A 169 -5.09 12.52 7.99
CA SER A 169 -5.61 13.75 7.38
C SER A 169 -4.70 14.29 6.27
N TYR A 170 -3.40 13.96 6.27
CA TYR A 170 -2.46 14.34 5.20
C TYR A 170 -2.57 13.48 3.94
N LEU A 171 -3.21 12.30 4.03
CA LEU A 171 -3.41 11.40 2.89
C LEU A 171 -4.77 11.60 2.20
N ALA A 172 -5.60 12.50 2.71
CA ALA A 172 -6.95 12.72 2.25
C ALA A 172 -7.23 14.23 2.11
N ARG A 173 -8.31 14.55 1.38
CA ARG A 173 -8.82 15.92 1.25
C ARG A 173 -10.19 16.01 1.88
N ASP A 174 -10.56 17.22 2.30
CA ASP A 174 -11.94 17.51 2.64
C ASP A 174 -12.81 17.34 1.39
N ALA A 175 -13.76 16.40 1.45
CA ALA A 175 -14.70 16.12 0.39
C ALA A 175 -16.04 15.73 0.99
N HIS A 176 -17.14 16.22 0.41
CA HIS A 176 -18.50 15.94 0.91
C HIS A 176 -18.69 16.25 2.40
N GLY A 177 -18.02 17.30 2.89
CA GLY A 177 -18.12 17.75 4.29
C GLY A 177 -17.24 16.99 5.29
N ALA A 178 -16.38 16.07 4.86
CA ALA A 178 -15.50 15.33 5.76
C ALA A 178 -14.11 15.05 5.16
N ASN A 179 -13.10 14.87 6.02
CA ASN A 179 -11.81 14.29 5.66
C ASN A 179 -11.81 12.80 6.09
N PRO A 180 -11.79 11.84 5.16
CA PRO A 180 -11.85 10.41 5.50
C PRO A 180 -10.59 9.89 6.22
N GLY A 181 -9.51 10.66 6.24
CA GLY A 181 -8.29 10.37 6.99
C GLY A 181 -8.24 10.97 8.39
N ARG A 182 -9.22 11.79 8.78
CA ARG A 182 -9.27 12.43 10.10
C ARG A 182 -9.24 11.39 11.23
N ASN A 183 -8.49 11.68 12.28
CA ASN A 183 -8.32 10.84 13.46
C ASN A 183 -7.77 9.43 13.17
N ARG A 184 -7.11 9.26 12.02
CA ARG A 184 -6.40 8.03 11.66
C ARG A 184 -4.92 8.29 11.51
N ILE A 185 -4.10 7.26 11.75
CA ILE A 185 -2.67 7.26 11.45
C ILE A 185 -2.35 6.11 10.50
N ARG A 186 -1.39 6.33 9.61
CA ARG A 186 -0.79 5.28 8.78
C ARG A 186 0.54 4.85 9.39
N MET A 187 0.64 3.56 9.69
CA MET A 187 1.87 2.92 10.19
C MET A 187 2.39 1.95 9.13
N ALA A 188 3.67 2.01 8.80
CA ALA A 188 4.30 1.13 7.81
C ALA A 188 5.16 0.08 8.53
N LEU A 189 4.81 -1.21 8.41
CA LEU A 189 5.57 -2.30 9.04
C LEU A 189 6.70 -2.79 8.12
N VAL A 190 7.61 -1.88 7.79
CA VAL A 190 8.72 -2.11 6.85
C VAL A 190 10.04 -2.42 7.55
N ALA A 191 10.21 -1.93 8.78
CA ALA A 191 11.35 -2.21 9.66
C ALA A 191 11.41 -3.70 10.06
N GLU A 192 12.50 -4.13 10.69
CA GLU A 192 12.62 -5.51 11.16
C GLU A 192 11.59 -5.84 12.25
N VAL A 193 11.33 -7.13 12.49
CA VAL A 193 10.27 -7.58 13.41
C VAL A 193 10.43 -6.99 14.80
N ASP A 194 11.65 -7.03 15.35
CA ASP A 194 11.93 -6.53 16.71
C ASP A 194 11.71 -5.03 16.83
N GLU A 195 12.08 -4.25 15.80
CA GLU A 195 11.84 -2.81 15.75
C GLU A 195 10.34 -2.50 15.66
N CYS A 196 9.58 -3.27 14.87
CA CYS A 196 8.13 -3.13 14.78
C CYS A 196 7.43 -3.45 16.12
N LEU A 197 7.89 -4.49 16.81
CA LEU A 197 7.38 -4.87 18.13
C LEU A 197 7.69 -3.79 19.18
N GLU A 198 8.91 -3.26 19.17
CA GLU A 198 9.29 -2.18 20.06
C GLU A 198 8.46 -0.91 19.83
N ALA A 199 8.26 -0.53 18.57
CA ALA A 199 7.37 0.58 18.21
C ALA A 199 5.93 0.32 18.69
N ALA A 200 5.42 -0.91 18.55
CA ALA A 200 4.09 -1.28 19.03
C ALA A 200 3.96 -1.14 20.55
N ARG A 201 4.95 -1.61 21.33
CA ARG A 201 4.97 -1.43 22.80
C ARG A 201 4.92 0.04 23.20
N ARG A 202 5.70 0.88 22.51
CA ARG A 202 5.72 2.33 22.76
C ARG A 202 4.39 2.99 22.43
N ILE A 203 3.74 2.60 21.33
CA ILE A 203 2.41 3.09 20.97
C ILE A 203 1.37 2.69 22.02
N VAL A 204 1.41 1.45 22.51
CA VAL A 204 0.53 0.98 23.59
C VAL A 204 0.74 1.81 24.85
N ALA A 205 1.99 1.98 25.30
CA ALA A 205 2.32 2.76 26.48
C ALA A 205 1.93 4.24 26.35
N PHE A 206 2.16 4.85 25.18
CA PHE A 206 1.72 6.21 24.89
C PHE A 206 0.20 6.34 24.95
N THR A 207 -0.52 5.42 24.31
CA THR A 207 -1.99 5.51 24.24
C THR A 207 -2.62 5.37 25.63
N HIS A 208 -2.10 4.49 26.49
CA HIS A 208 -2.54 4.41 27.88
C HIS A 208 -2.24 5.68 28.67
N SER A 209 -1.05 6.28 28.50
CA SER A 209 -0.69 7.52 29.23
C SER A 209 -1.51 8.74 28.80
N LEU A 210 -2.20 8.67 27.66
CA LEU A 210 -3.21 9.67 27.27
C LEU A 210 -4.51 9.56 28.08
N ALA A 211 -4.91 8.34 28.47
CA ALA A 211 -6.16 8.08 29.20
C ALA A 211 -6.03 8.32 30.72
N ASP A 212 -4.82 8.22 31.26
CA ASP A 212 -4.52 8.43 32.68
C ASP A 212 -4.42 9.93 33.08
N ARG A 213 -4.66 10.86 32.14
CA ARG A 213 -4.64 12.32 32.35
C ARG A 213 -6.02 12.94 32.18
#